data_AF-A0A8J4VBN0-F1
#
_entry.id   AF-A0A8J4VBN0-F1
#
_cell.length_a   1.000
_cell.length_b   1.000
_cell.length_c   1.000
_cell.angle_alpha   90.00
_cell.angle_beta   90.00
_cell.angle_gamma   90.00
#
_symmetry.space_group_name_H-M   'P 1'
#
loop_
_entity.id
_entity.type
_entity.pdbx_description
1 polymer ?
#
loop_
_entity_poly.entity_id
_entity_poly.type
_entity_poly.pdbx_seq_one_letter_code
_entity_poly.pdbx_strand_id
1 'polypeptide(L)'
;MLDESLREQSLCVSKSEPINGYASEHQGISENVIEKAFLPTEECFPSLVNKQWLKRGTREVTAIQLSTEHNANMESVRAELQSLHHHDSQIVVLKHKIWRVKGLIQVSRSIGDAYLKKAEFNREPLLPRFRLPKPFLKLVLSSEPLISVHKLHPEDQFLIFASDGLWEHLSNQEAVNIVVNYPRYEIARRLVKAVHFKKQLRKEK
;
A
#
# COMPACT_ATOMS: atom_id res chain seq x y z
N MET A 1 -4.95 -29.87 -22.71
CA MET A 1 -4.75 -30.09 -21.26
C MET A 1 -4.61 -28.70 -20.64
N LEU A 2 -5.68 -28.16 -20.06
CA LEU A 2 -5.65 -26.82 -19.47
C LEU A 2 -4.86 -26.90 -18.17
N ASP A 3 -3.85 -26.05 -18.04
CA ASP A 3 -2.94 -25.95 -16.89
C ASP A 3 -3.74 -25.87 -15.58
N GLU A 4 -3.58 -26.87 -14.72
CA GLU A 4 -4.28 -27.01 -13.43
C GLU A 4 -4.00 -25.82 -12.50
N SER A 5 -2.82 -25.19 -12.66
CA SER A 5 -2.42 -23.92 -12.05
C SER A 5 -3.34 -22.76 -12.45
N LEU A 6 -3.75 -22.66 -13.72
CA LEU A 6 -4.69 -21.63 -14.20
C LEU A 6 -6.07 -21.82 -13.59
N ARG A 7 -6.52 -23.07 -13.40
CA ARG A 7 -7.82 -23.36 -12.77
C ARG A 7 -7.84 -22.97 -11.31
N GLU A 8 -6.80 -23.27 -10.54
CA GLU A 8 -6.76 -22.93 -9.11
C GLU A 8 -6.51 -21.45 -8.83
N GLN A 9 -5.69 -20.76 -9.64
CA GLN A 9 -5.55 -19.31 -9.57
C GLN A 9 -6.87 -18.62 -9.90
N SER A 10 -7.55 -19.09 -10.96
CA SER A 10 -8.90 -18.63 -11.29
C SER A 10 -9.89 -19.00 -10.19
N LEU A 11 -9.70 -20.12 -9.47
CA LEU A 11 -10.53 -20.52 -8.34
C LEU A 11 -10.34 -19.59 -7.13
N CYS A 12 -9.10 -19.21 -6.79
CA CYS A 12 -8.82 -18.25 -5.71
C CYS A 12 -9.38 -16.86 -6.03
N VAL A 13 -9.21 -16.41 -7.28
CA VAL A 13 -9.76 -15.14 -7.79
C VAL A 13 -11.29 -15.19 -7.92
N SER A 14 -11.88 -16.35 -8.23
CA SER A 14 -13.34 -16.52 -8.30
C SER A 14 -14.01 -16.77 -6.94
N LYS A 15 -13.27 -17.33 -5.97
CA LYS A 15 -13.70 -17.45 -4.57
C LYS A 15 -13.66 -16.10 -3.86
N SER A 16 -12.78 -15.20 -4.28
CA SER A 16 -12.92 -13.78 -3.98
C SER A 16 -13.97 -13.18 -4.90
N GLU A 17 -15.25 -13.42 -4.62
CA GLU A 17 -16.30 -12.55 -5.17
C GLU A 17 -15.91 -11.08 -4.90
N PRO A 18 -16.15 -10.16 -5.85
CA PRO A 18 -15.73 -8.78 -5.69
C PRO A 18 -16.29 -8.22 -4.37
N ILE A 19 -15.39 -7.88 -3.45
CA ILE A 19 -15.73 -7.29 -2.13
C ILE A 19 -16.60 -6.03 -2.31
N ASN A 20 -16.56 -5.42 -3.50
CA ASN A 20 -17.43 -4.33 -3.94
C ASN A 20 -18.94 -4.60 -3.82
N GLY A 21 -19.40 -5.84 -3.60
CA GLY A 21 -20.81 -6.15 -3.34
C GLY A 21 -21.16 -6.32 -1.85
N TYR A 22 -20.29 -6.91 -1.05
CA TYR A 22 -20.65 -7.42 0.28
C TYR A 22 -20.88 -6.36 1.34
N ALA A 23 -20.01 -5.35 1.41
CA ALA A 23 -20.21 -4.24 2.35
C ALA A 23 -21.46 -3.42 2.00
N SER A 24 -21.81 -3.36 0.71
CA SER A 24 -23.01 -2.70 0.22
C SER A 24 -24.27 -3.50 0.52
N GLU A 25 -24.25 -4.83 0.38
CA GLU A 25 -25.36 -5.73 0.74
C GLU A 25 -25.66 -5.74 2.25
N HIS A 26 -24.63 -5.68 3.09
CA HIS A 26 -24.77 -5.70 4.55
C HIS A 26 -24.83 -4.30 5.20
N GLN A 27 -24.91 -3.22 4.41
CA GLN A 27 -24.90 -1.82 4.88
C GLN A 27 -23.72 -1.48 5.82
N GLY A 28 -22.59 -2.18 5.67
CA GLY A 28 -21.43 -2.02 6.54
C GLY A 28 -20.50 -3.22 6.56
N ILE A 29 -19.41 -3.09 7.32
CA ILE A 29 -18.47 -4.18 7.59
C ILE A 29 -19.03 -4.96 8.80
N SER A 30 -19.74 -6.06 8.54
CA SER A 30 -20.21 -6.99 9.58
C SER A 30 -19.16 -8.08 9.87
N GLU A 31 -19.31 -8.78 11.00
CA GLU A 31 -18.47 -9.95 11.35
C GLU A 31 -18.43 -10.97 10.20
N ASN A 32 -19.58 -11.28 9.61
CA ASN A 32 -19.69 -12.20 8.48
C ASN A 32 -18.94 -11.69 7.23
N VAL A 33 -18.96 -10.37 6.96
CA VAL A 33 -18.17 -9.79 5.85
C VAL A 33 -16.68 -9.93 6.11
N ILE A 34 -16.23 -9.74 7.36
CA ILE A 34 -14.83 -9.92 7.75
C ILE A 34 -14.41 -11.39 7.62
N GLU A 35 -15.20 -12.32 8.15
CA GLU A 35 -14.91 -13.77 8.08
C GLU A 35 -14.84 -14.26 6.64
N LYS A 36 -15.80 -13.85 5.80
CA LYS A 36 -15.81 -14.20 4.37
C LYS A 36 -14.65 -13.59 3.59
N ALA A 37 -14.16 -12.43 3.97
CA ALA A 37 -12.96 -11.85 3.36
C ALA A 37 -11.69 -12.56 3.85
N PHE A 38 -11.66 -12.96 5.13
CA PHE A 38 -10.50 -13.56 5.79
C PHE A 38 -10.21 -15.00 5.32
N LEU A 39 -11.23 -15.85 5.24
CA LEU A 39 -11.08 -17.28 4.92
C LEU A 39 -10.41 -17.52 3.54
N PRO A 40 -10.80 -16.85 2.44
CA PRO A 40 -10.11 -16.97 1.17
C PRO A 40 -8.64 -16.53 1.26
N THR A 41 -8.31 -15.46 2.00
CA THR A 41 -6.91 -15.04 2.14
C THR A 41 -6.06 -16.04 2.91
N GLU A 42 -6.53 -16.56 4.04
CA GLU A 42 -5.72 -17.43 4.90
C GLU A 42 -5.64 -18.88 4.42
N GLU A 43 -6.63 -19.39 3.69
CA GLU A 43 -6.55 -20.75 3.16
C GLU A 43 -5.94 -20.79 1.74
N CYS A 44 -6.34 -19.84 0.88
CA CYS A 44 -5.92 -19.90 -0.53
C CYS A 44 -4.48 -19.43 -0.72
N PHE A 45 -4.04 -18.37 -0.01
CA PHE A 45 -2.71 -17.84 -0.21
C PHE A 45 -1.61 -18.83 0.23
N PRO A 46 -1.65 -19.45 1.43
CA PRO A 46 -0.65 -20.44 1.80
C PRO A 46 -0.65 -21.66 0.90
N SER A 47 -1.82 -22.13 0.46
CA SER A 47 -1.94 -23.24 -0.49
C SER A 47 -1.28 -22.91 -1.84
N LEU A 48 -1.57 -21.72 -2.39
CA LEU A 48 -0.99 -21.24 -3.64
C LEU A 48 0.54 -21.10 -3.53
N VAL A 49 1.03 -20.49 -2.44
CA VAL A 49 2.47 -20.33 -2.17
C VAL A 49 3.16 -21.68 -2.06
N ASN A 50 2.59 -22.62 -1.29
CA ASN A 50 3.18 -23.95 -1.11
C ASN A 50 3.26 -24.74 -2.41
N LYS A 51 2.34 -24.51 -3.36
CA LYS A 51 2.34 -25.17 -4.70
C LYS A 51 3.24 -24.48 -5.72
N GLN A 52 3.37 -23.16 -5.68
CA GLN A 52 4.15 -22.42 -6.68
C GLN A 52 5.61 -22.30 -6.24
N TRP A 53 5.90 -21.94 -4.99
CA TRP A 53 7.26 -21.63 -4.51
C TRP A 53 8.04 -22.87 -4.02
N LEU A 54 7.82 -24.04 -4.64
CA LEU A 54 8.43 -25.33 -4.24
C LEU A 54 9.94 -25.44 -4.53
N LYS A 55 10.47 -24.66 -5.47
CA LYS A 55 11.88 -24.75 -5.89
C LYS A 55 12.62 -23.44 -5.59
N ARG A 56 13.49 -23.48 -4.58
CA ARG A 56 14.49 -22.42 -4.40
C ARG A 56 15.69 -22.71 -5.28
N GLY A 57 15.76 -22.01 -6.41
CA GLY A 57 16.99 -21.99 -7.20
C GLY A 57 18.07 -21.19 -6.48
N THR A 58 19.33 -21.60 -6.63
CA THR A 58 20.53 -20.86 -6.19
C THR A 58 20.81 -19.61 -7.06
N ARG A 59 19.75 -18.93 -7.51
CA ARG A 59 19.85 -17.80 -8.44
C ARG A 59 19.79 -16.47 -7.70
N GLU A 60 20.40 -15.46 -8.32
CA GLU A 60 20.27 -14.07 -7.91
C GLU A 60 18.79 -13.68 -7.85
N VAL A 61 18.37 -13.02 -6.76
CA VAL A 61 16.99 -12.62 -6.52
C VAL A 61 16.85 -11.12 -6.78
N THR A 62 15.98 -10.76 -7.71
CA THR A 62 15.70 -9.37 -8.07
C THR A 62 14.41 -8.88 -7.42
N ALA A 63 14.41 -7.65 -6.93
CA ALA A 63 13.22 -7.01 -6.39
C ALA A 63 12.27 -6.55 -7.50
N ILE A 64 10.99 -6.93 -7.40
CA ILE A 64 9.92 -6.44 -8.26
C ILE A 64 8.91 -5.70 -7.39
N GLN A 65 8.66 -4.43 -7.69
CA GLN A 65 7.68 -3.62 -6.98
C GLN A 65 6.28 -3.89 -7.53
N LEU A 66 5.34 -4.24 -6.64
CA LEU A 66 3.98 -4.66 -7.03
C LEU A 66 2.93 -3.53 -6.91
N SER A 67 3.23 -2.47 -6.15
CA SER A 67 2.33 -1.33 -5.92
C SER A 67 3.06 0.00 -6.16
N THR A 68 2.33 0.99 -6.69
CA THR A 68 2.84 2.36 -6.80
C THR A 68 2.56 3.14 -5.52
N GLU A 69 3.51 3.98 -5.11
CA GLU A 69 3.30 4.86 -3.97
C GLU A 69 2.39 6.03 -4.33
N HIS A 70 1.44 6.33 -3.44
CA HIS A 70 0.52 7.45 -3.57
C HIS A 70 0.93 8.62 -2.67
N ASN A 71 2.23 8.91 -2.61
CA ASN A 71 2.86 9.92 -1.77
C ASN A 71 3.20 11.18 -2.58
N ALA A 72 2.94 12.36 -2.04
CA ALA A 72 3.18 13.67 -2.67
C ALA A 72 4.67 13.99 -2.87
N ASN A 73 5.59 13.23 -2.28
CA ASN A 73 7.00 13.30 -2.65
C ASN A 73 7.26 12.78 -4.08
N MET A 74 6.39 11.92 -4.61
CA MET A 74 6.46 11.44 -5.99
C MET A 74 5.95 12.51 -6.96
N GLU A 75 6.75 12.86 -7.97
CA GLU A 75 6.39 13.86 -8.96
C GLU A 75 5.13 13.49 -9.77
N SER A 76 4.98 12.21 -10.12
CA SER A 76 3.77 11.70 -10.80
C SER A 76 2.50 11.98 -10.01
N VAL A 77 2.53 11.76 -8.69
CA VAL A 77 1.40 12.03 -7.78
C VAL A 77 1.13 13.53 -7.69
N ARG A 78 2.17 14.37 -7.66
CA ARG A 78 2.00 15.83 -7.68
C ARG A 78 1.34 16.31 -8.98
N ALA A 79 1.80 15.80 -10.11
CA ALA A 79 1.23 16.12 -11.42
C ALA A 79 -0.24 15.66 -11.53
N GLU A 80 -0.56 14.46 -11.05
CA GLU A 80 -1.93 13.95 -10.98
C GLU A 80 -2.83 14.87 -10.15
N LEU A 81 -2.40 15.22 -8.93
CA LEU A 81 -3.16 16.12 -8.05
C LEU A 81 -3.37 17.51 -8.67
N GLN A 82 -2.35 18.06 -9.32
CA GLN A 82 -2.45 19.36 -10.00
C GLN A 82 -3.42 19.30 -11.19
N SER A 83 -3.40 18.21 -11.97
CA SER A 83 -4.33 17.95 -13.08
C SER A 83 -5.78 17.76 -12.58
N LEU A 84 -5.99 17.05 -11.47
CA LEU A 84 -7.35 16.90 -10.94
C LEU A 84 -7.89 18.22 -10.35
N HIS A 85 -7.02 19.12 -9.91
CA HIS A 85 -7.36 20.34 -9.19
C HIS A 85 -6.78 21.61 -9.84
N HIS A 86 -7.02 21.81 -11.15
CA HIS A 86 -6.52 22.96 -11.92
C HIS A 86 -6.71 24.36 -11.28
N HIS A 87 -7.78 24.54 -10.51
CA HIS A 87 -8.13 25.82 -9.87
C HIS A 87 -7.58 25.97 -8.44
N ASP A 88 -6.88 24.96 -7.92
CA ASP A 88 -6.43 24.89 -6.54
C ASP A 88 -4.90 24.91 -6.49
N SER A 89 -4.31 26.11 -6.56
CA SER A 89 -2.86 26.30 -6.49
C SER A 89 -2.23 25.84 -5.17
N GLN A 90 -3.05 25.49 -4.17
CA GLN A 90 -2.64 25.00 -2.86
C GLN A 90 -2.90 23.50 -2.68
N ILE A 91 -3.29 22.77 -3.73
CA ILE A 91 -3.57 21.32 -3.64
C ILE A 91 -2.34 20.55 -3.13
N VAL A 92 -1.15 20.94 -3.58
CA VAL A 92 0.13 20.35 -3.16
C VAL A 92 1.11 21.48 -2.87
N VAL A 93 1.68 21.49 -1.66
CA VAL A 93 2.60 22.54 -1.21
C VAL A 93 3.82 21.94 -0.55
N LEU A 94 4.98 22.59 -0.72
CA LEU A 94 6.21 22.23 -0.04
C LEU A 94 6.24 22.89 1.35
N LYS A 95 6.21 22.11 2.42
CA LYS A 95 6.23 22.60 3.81
C LYS A 95 7.30 21.87 4.62
N HIS A 96 8.20 22.63 5.24
CA HIS A 96 9.37 22.08 5.96
C HIS A 96 10.17 21.08 5.10
N LYS A 97 10.43 21.44 3.83
CA LYS A 97 11.15 20.62 2.84
C LYS A 97 10.47 19.29 2.47
N ILE A 98 9.18 19.13 2.78
CA ILE A 98 8.41 17.94 2.43
C ILE A 98 7.13 18.34 1.69
N TRP A 99 6.82 17.64 0.60
CA TRP A 99 5.60 17.87 -0.16
C TRP A 99 4.39 17.35 0.61
N ARG A 100 3.33 18.16 0.68
CA ARG A 100 2.10 17.84 1.40
C ARG A 100 0.88 18.25 0.60
N VAL A 101 -0.11 17.36 0.56
CA VAL A 101 -1.45 17.64 0.08
C VAL A 101 -2.12 18.60 1.05
N LYS A 102 -2.57 19.76 0.55
CA LYS A 102 -3.14 20.88 1.32
C LYS A 102 -2.29 21.37 2.49
N GLY A 103 -0.99 21.05 2.51
CA GLY A 103 -0.10 21.38 3.63
C GLY A 103 -0.31 20.54 4.90
N LEU A 104 -1.15 19.51 4.84
CA LEU A 104 -1.54 18.69 5.99
C LEU A 104 -0.89 17.31 5.96
N ILE A 105 -1.10 16.55 4.89
CA ILE A 105 -0.75 15.12 4.81
C ILE A 105 0.13 14.85 3.59
N GLN A 106 0.95 13.79 3.60
CA GLN A 106 1.82 13.45 2.48
C GLN A 106 1.18 12.51 1.47
N VAL A 107 0.13 11.77 1.83
CA VAL A 107 -0.52 10.82 0.91
C VAL A 107 -1.64 11.50 0.13
N SER A 108 -1.89 11.02 -1.09
CA SER A 108 -3.02 11.41 -1.96
C SER A 108 -4.23 10.49 -1.80
N ARG A 109 -4.04 9.35 -1.12
CA ARG A 109 -5.07 8.34 -0.87
C ARG A 109 -5.00 7.87 0.57
N SER A 110 -6.14 7.74 1.23
CA SER A 110 -6.20 7.20 2.59
C SER A 110 -7.56 6.59 2.89
N ILE A 111 -7.60 5.68 3.87
CA ILE A 111 -8.82 5.30 4.58
C ILE A 111 -8.95 6.25 5.79
N GLY A 112 -10.15 6.77 6.06
CA GLY A 112 -10.33 7.84 7.04
C GLY A 112 -10.24 9.24 6.42
N ASP A 113 -9.63 10.20 7.13
CA ASP A 113 -9.49 11.62 6.70
C ASP A 113 -10.73 12.23 6.04
N ALA A 114 -11.91 11.93 6.59
CA ALA A 114 -13.18 12.31 5.99
C ALA A 114 -13.29 13.83 5.75
N TYR A 115 -12.63 14.63 6.59
CA TYR A 115 -12.52 16.08 6.49
C TYR A 115 -11.76 16.61 5.25
N LEU A 116 -11.04 15.74 4.52
CA LEU A 116 -10.42 16.03 3.22
C LEU A 116 -11.19 15.41 2.05
N LYS A 117 -12.24 14.65 2.34
CA LYS A 117 -13.06 13.97 1.33
C LYS A 117 -14.36 14.71 1.12
N LYS A 118 -15.04 15.09 2.20
CA LYS A 118 -16.28 15.86 2.14
C LYS A 118 -16.17 17.11 2.99
N ALA A 119 -16.57 18.26 2.41
CA ALA A 119 -16.54 19.54 3.09
C ALA A 119 -17.41 19.55 4.36
N GLU A 120 -18.46 18.72 4.43
CA GLU A 120 -19.33 18.55 5.60
C GLU A 120 -18.60 18.02 6.85
N PHE A 121 -17.44 17.37 6.68
CA PHE A 121 -16.59 16.92 7.80
C PHE A 121 -15.46 17.89 8.12
N ASN A 122 -15.26 18.93 7.31
CA ASN A 122 -14.25 19.98 7.54
C ASN A 122 -14.80 21.09 8.45
N ARG A 123 -15.34 20.71 9.61
CA ARG A 123 -15.95 21.63 10.59
C ARG A 123 -15.78 21.09 12.01
N GLU A 124 -16.18 21.87 13.00
CA GLU A 124 -16.15 21.44 14.40
C GLU A 124 -16.94 20.12 14.58
N PRO A 125 -16.45 19.18 15.42
CA PRO A 125 -15.39 19.32 16.43
C PRO A 125 -13.94 19.12 15.93
N LEU A 126 -13.69 19.10 14.62
CA LEU A 126 -12.34 18.94 14.08
C LEU A 126 -11.39 20.05 14.56
N LEU A 127 -10.23 19.66 15.08
CA LEU A 127 -9.21 20.60 15.55
C LEU A 127 -8.84 21.59 14.44
N PRO A 128 -8.70 22.90 14.74
CA PRO A 128 -8.41 23.92 13.73
C PRO A 128 -7.21 23.60 12.83
N ARG A 129 -6.19 22.93 13.36
CA ARG A 129 -4.99 22.52 12.60
C ARG A 129 -5.26 21.54 11.43
N PHE A 130 -6.40 20.85 11.44
CA PHE A 130 -6.83 19.93 10.38
C PHE A 130 -7.93 20.52 9.49
N ARG A 131 -8.51 21.67 9.88
CA ARG A 131 -9.53 22.35 9.07
C ARG A 131 -8.86 23.10 7.93
N LEU A 132 -9.44 22.98 6.74
CA LEU A 132 -9.05 23.77 5.58
C LEU A 132 -9.79 25.11 5.67
N PRO A 133 -9.09 26.25 5.47
CA PRO A 133 -9.71 27.56 5.64
C PRO A 133 -10.73 27.89 4.55
N LYS A 134 -10.65 27.23 3.39
CA LYS A 134 -11.55 27.43 2.25
C LYS A 134 -12.32 26.13 1.96
N PRO A 135 -13.62 26.22 1.63
CA PRO A 135 -14.37 25.07 1.12
C PRO A 135 -13.71 24.51 -0.14
N PHE A 136 -13.81 23.20 -0.31
CA PHE A 136 -13.34 22.49 -1.49
C PHE A 136 -14.52 21.79 -2.17
N LEU A 137 -14.55 21.88 -3.51
CA LEU A 137 -15.62 21.30 -4.32
C LEU A 137 -15.28 19.89 -4.81
N LYS A 138 -13.98 19.59 -4.99
CA LYS A 138 -13.47 18.27 -5.35
C LYS A 138 -12.84 17.61 -4.13
N LEU A 139 -13.00 16.29 -4.02
CA LEU A 139 -12.36 15.46 -2.99
C LEU A 139 -10.84 15.68 -3.04
N VAL A 140 -10.22 16.06 -1.91
CA VAL A 140 -8.77 16.29 -1.85
C VAL A 140 -8.00 14.98 -1.78
N LEU A 141 -8.56 13.96 -1.12
CA LEU A 141 -8.00 12.62 -1.03
C LEU A 141 -8.97 11.59 -1.61
N SER A 142 -8.42 10.57 -2.26
CA SER A 142 -9.20 9.40 -2.67
C SER A 142 -9.23 8.33 -1.57
N SER A 143 -10.37 7.65 -1.42
CA SER A 143 -10.46 6.38 -0.70
C SER A 143 -10.29 5.16 -1.60
N GLU A 144 -10.25 5.36 -2.92
CA GLU A 144 -10.20 4.28 -3.90
C GLU A 144 -8.80 3.64 -3.90
N PRO A 145 -8.69 2.33 -3.60
CA PRO A 145 -7.43 1.63 -3.71
C PRO A 145 -6.99 1.54 -5.17
N LEU A 146 -5.68 1.46 -5.39
CA LEU A 146 -5.16 1.00 -6.66
C LEU A 146 -5.00 -0.52 -6.60
N ILE A 147 -5.75 -1.23 -7.44
CA ILE A 147 -5.74 -2.69 -7.48
C ILE A 147 -4.82 -3.14 -8.62
N SER A 148 -3.83 -3.98 -8.29
CA SER A 148 -3.00 -4.68 -9.25
C SER A 148 -3.11 -6.20 -9.03
N VAL A 149 -3.01 -6.96 -10.12
CA VAL A 149 -3.04 -8.43 -10.08
C VAL A 149 -1.71 -8.93 -10.62
N HIS A 150 -1.01 -9.71 -9.81
CA HIS A 150 0.25 -10.34 -10.17
C HIS A 150 0.10 -11.86 -10.12
N LYS A 151 0.43 -12.52 -11.23
CA LYS A 151 0.42 -13.98 -11.31
C LYS A 151 1.69 -14.51 -10.65
N LEU A 152 1.53 -15.41 -9.67
CA LEU A 152 2.67 -16.08 -9.07
C LEU A 152 3.32 -17.04 -10.05
N HIS A 153 4.64 -17.03 -10.06
CA HIS A 153 5.50 -17.90 -10.84
C HIS A 153 6.32 -18.83 -9.92
N PRO A 154 6.71 -20.03 -10.38
CA PRO A 154 7.53 -20.93 -9.59
C PRO A 154 8.89 -20.37 -9.16
N GLU A 155 9.38 -19.35 -9.86
CA GLU A 155 10.63 -18.65 -9.60
C GLU A 155 10.53 -17.61 -8.47
N ASP A 156 9.31 -17.19 -8.10
CA ASP A 156 9.09 -16.22 -7.03
C ASP A 156 9.51 -16.83 -5.67
N GLN A 157 10.19 -16.02 -4.85
CA GLN A 157 10.86 -16.53 -3.63
C GLN A 157 10.15 -16.15 -2.32
N PHE A 158 9.66 -14.91 -2.25
CA PHE A 158 9.00 -14.33 -1.09
C PHE A 158 8.35 -12.99 -1.47
N LEU A 159 7.48 -12.50 -0.58
CA LEU A 159 6.84 -11.20 -0.68
C LEU A 159 7.21 -10.37 0.57
N ILE A 160 7.51 -9.09 0.37
CA ILE A 160 7.77 -8.15 1.47
C ILE A 160 6.67 -7.10 1.47
N PHE A 161 5.92 -7.04 2.56
CA PHE A 161 5.05 -5.91 2.89
C PHE A 161 5.66 -5.14 4.05
N ALA A 162 5.73 -3.81 3.90
CA ALA A 162 6.18 -2.92 4.96
C ALA A 162 5.58 -1.53 4.77
N SER A 163 5.53 -0.76 5.87
CA SER A 163 5.14 0.65 5.83
C SER A 163 6.27 1.53 5.28
N ASP A 164 5.92 2.75 4.87
CA ASP A 164 6.83 3.78 4.35
C ASP A 164 8.07 3.97 5.23
N GLY A 165 7.94 3.81 6.56
CA GLY A 165 9.06 3.94 7.49
C GLY A 165 10.22 2.95 7.25
N LEU A 166 9.99 1.84 6.53
CA LEU A 166 11.06 0.97 6.04
C LEU A 166 11.68 1.53 4.75
N TRP A 167 10.84 1.86 3.77
CA TRP A 167 11.21 2.25 2.41
C TRP A 167 11.86 3.64 2.32
N GLU A 168 11.64 4.52 3.31
CA GLU A 168 12.37 5.78 3.47
C GLU A 168 13.90 5.60 3.66
N HIS A 169 14.33 4.39 4.01
CA HIS A 169 15.71 4.09 4.37
C HIS A 169 16.34 2.95 3.57
N LEU A 170 15.53 2.02 3.06
CA LEU A 170 15.98 0.89 2.27
C LEU A 170 15.35 0.92 0.89
N SER A 171 16.17 0.72 -0.14
CA SER A 171 15.66 0.40 -1.47
C SER A 171 15.08 -1.03 -1.50
N ASN A 172 14.22 -1.30 -2.49
CA ASN A 172 13.61 -2.62 -2.67
C ASN A 172 14.67 -3.73 -2.76
N GLN A 173 15.76 -3.49 -3.50
CA GLN A 173 16.82 -4.49 -3.66
C GLN A 173 17.64 -4.68 -2.38
N GLU A 174 17.89 -3.63 -1.59
CA GLU A 174 18.54 -3.79 -0.29
C GLU A 174 17.72 -4.65 0.67
N ALA A 175 16.40 -4.47 0.69
CA ALA A 175 15.51 -5.31 1.48
C ALA A 175 15.55 -6.78 1.01
N VAL A 176 15.49 -7.02 -0.30
CA VAL A 176 15.65 -8.37 -0.90
C VAL A 176 16.99 -8.99 -0.52
N ASN A 177 18.09 -8.25 -0.64
CA ASN A 177 19.43 -8.72 -0.28
C ASN A 177 19.51 -9.11 1.20
N ILE A 178 18.85 -8.37 2.10
CA ILE A 178 18.78 -8.76 3.52
C ILE A 178 17.98 -10.05 3.69
N VAL A 179 16.85 -10.21 3.02
CA VAL A 179 16.02 -11.43 3.15
C VAL A 179 16.74 -12.67 2.62
N VAL A 180 17.49 -12.54 1.52
CA VAL A 180 18.21 -13.64 0.89
C VAL A 180 19.43 -14.09 1.71
N ASN A 181 20.17 -13.14 2.30
CA ASN A 181 21.44 -13.43 2.97
C ASN A 181 21.30 -13.85 4.45
N TYR A 182 20.08 -13.89 4.99
CA TYR A 182 19.87 -14.21 6.40
C TYR A 182 18.76 -15.26 6.60
N PRO A 183 18.80 -16.02 7.72
CA PRO A 183 17.72 -16.93 8.06
C PRO A 183 16.36 -16.23 8.16
N ARG A 184 15.29 -16.92 7.75
CA ARG A 184 13.92 -16.40 7.80
C ARG A 184 13.44 -16.12 9.23
N TYR A 185 13.97 -16.86 10.21
CA TYR A 185 13.69 -16.60 11.62
C TYR A 185 14.13 -15.18 11.99
N GLU A 186 13.20 -14.38 12.52
CA GLU A 186 13.38 -12.95 12.84
C GLU A 186 13.74 -12.03 11.66
N ILE A 187 13.47 -12.43 10.40
CA ILE A 187 13.92 -11.63 9.24
C ILE A 187 13.30 -10.22 9.21
N ALA A 188 12.02 -10.10 9.59
CA ALA A 188 11.33 -8.81 9.71
C ALA A 188 12.01 -7.90 10.74
N ARG A 189 12.40 -8.44 11.90
CA ARG A 189 13.14 -7.69 12.93
C ARG A 189 14.51 -7.23 12.42
N ARG A 190 15.17 -8.05 11.59
CA ARG A 190 16.47 -7.69 10.99
C ARG A 190 16.34 -6.54 10.00
N LEU A 191 15.29 -6.52 9.17
CA LEU A 191 14.97 -5.38 8.30
C LEU A 191 14.78 -4.08 9.11
N VAL A 192 14.02 -4.14 10.22
CA VAL A 192 13.83 -3.00 11.13
C VAL A 192 15.16 -2.52 11.73
N LYS A 193 16.03 -3.44 12.18
CA LYS A 193 17.37 -3.09 12.69
C LYS A 193 18.24 -2.41 11.63
N ALA A 194 18.20 -2.86 10.38
CA ALA A 194 18.94 -2.25 9.29
C ALA A 194 18.53 -0.78 9.07
N VAL A 195 17.23 -0.48 9.16
CA VAL A 195 16.72 0.89 9.12
C VAL A 195 17.25 1.73 10.28
N HIS A 196 17.23 1.22 11.51
CA HIS A 196 17.78 1.94 12.66
C HIS A 196 19.27 2.27 12.49
N PHE A 197 20.05 1.33 11.98
CA PHE A 197 21.47 1.53 11.69
C PHE A 197 21.68 2.62 10.63
N LYS A 198 20.96 2.57 9.51
CA LYS A 198 21.03 3.63 8.48
C LYS A 198 20.57 5.01 9.00
N LYS A 199 19.56 5.04 9.87
CA LYS A 199 19.10 6.29 10.52
C LYS A 199 20.20 6.93 11.36
N GLN A 200 21.03 6.14 12.05
CA GLN A 200 22.16 6.63 12.85
C GLN A 200 23.24 7.25 11.94
N LEU A 201 23.65 6.55 10.88
CA LEU A 201 24.66 7.05 9.93
C LEU A 201 24.26 8.36 9.22
N ARG A 202 22.95 8.60 9.02
CA ARG A 202 22.45 9.85 8.42
C ARG A 202 22.45 11.03 9.39
N LYS A 203 22.48 10.80 10.71
CA LYS A 203 22.51 11.87 11.73
C LYS A 203 23.93 12.38 12.00
N GLU A 204 24.94 11.62 11.59
CA GLU A 204 26.37 11.94 11.75
C GLU A 204 26.94 12.76 10.59
N LYS A 205 26.11 13.14 9.61
CA LYS A 205 26.45 13.99 8.46
C LYS A 205 25.65 15.28 8.50
#